data_AF-A0A5N8YXA4-F1
#
_entry.id   AF-A0A5N8YXA4-F1
#
_cell.length_a   1.000
_cell.length_b   1.000
_cell.length_c   1.000
_cell.angle_alpha   90.00
_cell.angle_beta   90.00
_cell.angle_gamma   90.00
#
_symmetry.space_group_name_H-M   'P 1'
#
loop_
_entity.id
_entity.type
_entity.pdbx_description
1 polymer ?
#
loop_
_entity_poly.entity_id
_entity_poly.type
_entity_poly.pdbx_seq_one_letter_code
_entity_poly.pdbx_strand_id
1 'polypeptide(L)'
;MALKANLAAARQGEENLGDFRLNLLRARHEDRKDLTDLDVILDAAKDAGLDTGRLREDMEDPGLLEIIAKSHIEATEQFGAFGVPTFVFPNGESAFLKMFKPTPEESVELYDTLSKMMSQWHNIGEFKRPQPPWPAVVKPS
;
A
#
# COMPACT_ATOMS: atom_id res chain seq x y z
N MET A 1 8.02 -11.17 3.05
CA MET A 1 7.47 -12.25 2.21
C MET A 1 6.41 -11.73 1.25
N ALA A 2 5.38 -11.00 1.72
CA ALA A 2 4.33 -10.42 0.85
C ALA A 2 4.79 -9.65 -0.40
N LEU A 3 5.89 -8.87 -0.34
CA LEU A 3 6.40 -8.16 -1.53
C LEU A 3 6.87 -9.14 -2.63
N LYS A 4 7.54 -10.24 -2.26
CA LYS A 4 7.90 -11.30 -3.20
C LYS A 4 6.65 -11.96 -3.76
N ALA A 5 5.69 -12.27 -2.90
CA ALA A 5 4.42 -12.86 -3.29
C ALA A 5 3.67 -12.00 -4.31
N ASN A 6 3.64 -10.68 -4.11
CA ASN A 6 3.02 -9.75 -5.06
C ASN A 6 3.69 -9.78 -6.44
N LEU A 7 5.03 -9.81 -6.49
CA LEU A 7 5.77 -9.89 -7.75
C LEU A 7 5.62 -11.25 -8.43
N ALA A 8 5.61 -12.33 -7.65
CA ALA A 8 5.36 -13.69 -8.14
C ALA A 8 3.93 -13.84 -8.70
N ALA A 9 2.93 -13.36 -7.96
CA ALA A 9 1.53 -13.34 -8.40
C ALA A 9 1.33 -12.57 -9.71
N ALA A 10 2.04 -11.45 -9.89
CA ALA A 10 1.98 -10.66 -11.12
C ALA A 10 2.39 -11.46 -12.37
N ARG A 11 3.20 -12.52 -12.24
CA ARG A 11 3.57 -13.42 -13.35
C ARG A 11 2.41 -14.27 -13.86
N GLN A 12 1.32 -14.38 -13.08
CA GLN A 12 0.10 -15.10 -13.48
C GLN A 12 -0.88 -14.21 -14.25
N GLY A 13 -0.62 -12.89 -14.34
CA GLY A 13 -1.47 -11.92 -15.01
C GLY A 13 -2.13 -10.93 -14.05
N GLU A 14 -2.81 -9.93 -14.61
CA GLU A 14 -3.42 -8.83 -13.83
C GLU A 14 -4.82 -9.16 -13.30
N GLU A 15 -5.51 -10.16 -13.87
CA GLU A 15 -6.93 -10.48 -13.60
C GLU A 15 -7.21 -10.62 -12.10
N ASN A 16 -6.41 -11.42 -11.40
CA ASN A 16 -6.60 -11.75 -9.98
C ASN A 16 -5.64 -10.99 -9.04
N LEU A 17 -4.74 -10.17 -9.60
CA LEU A 17 -3.68 -9.52 -8.84
C LEU A 17 -4.22 -8.43 -7.91
N GLY A 18 -5.23 -7.69 -8.36
CA GLY A 18 -5.92 -6.69 -7.54
C GLY A 18 -6.57 -7.29 -6.30
N ASP A 19 -7.32 -8.38 -6.48
CA ASP A 19 -8.00 -9.09 -5.39
C ASP A 19 -6.99 -9.72 -4.43
N PHE A 20 -5.91 -10.31 -4.94
CA PHE A 20 -4.84 -10.82 -4.09
C PHE A 20 -4.20 -9.73 -3.21
N ARG A 21 -3.86 -8.57 -3.80
CA ARG A 21 -3.32 -7.42 -3.04
C ARG A 21 -4.30 -6.95 -1.97
N LEU A 22 -5.59 -6.86 -2.30
CA LEU A 22 -6.63 -6.47 -1.36
C LEU A 22 -6.77 -7.48 -0.22
N ASN A 23 -6.74 -8.78 -0.52
CA ASN A 23 -6.79 -9.83 0.48
C ASN A 23 -5.60 -9.77 1.44
N LEU A 24 -4.38 -9.52 0.95
CA LEU A 24 -3.20 -9.33 1.81
C LEU A 24 -3.35 -8.10 2.73
N LEU A 25 -3.86 -6.98 2.20
CA LEU A 25 -4.08 -5.77 2.99
C LEU A 25 -5.13 -6.01 4.10
N ARG A 26 -6.25 -6.69 3.78
CA ARG A 26 -7.28 -7.07 4.76
C ARG A 26 -6.71 -8.01 5.83
N ALA A 27 -6.01 -9.07 5.40
CA ALA A 27 -5.39 -10.02 6.33
C ALA A 27 -4.49 -9.30 7.35
N ARG A 28 -3.71 -8.31 6.92
CA ARG A 28 -2.84 -7.55 7.83
C ARG A 28 -3.59 -6.53 8.70
N HIS A 29 -4.46 -5.74 8.10
CA HIS A 29 -5.01 -4.54 8.74
C HIS A 29 -6.34 -4.77 9.45
N GLU A 30 -7.15 -5.71 8.97
CA GLU A 30 -8.44 -6.08 9.55
C GLU A 30 -8.28 -7.31 10.46
N ASP A 31 -7.70 -8.40 9.94
CA ASP A 31 -7.60 -9.67 10.67
C ASP A 31 -6.34 -9.82 11.54
N ARG A 32 -5.42 -8.85 11.47
CA ARG A 32 -4.16 -8.83 12.23
C ARG A 32 -3.23 -10.03 11.98
N LYS A 33 -3.34 -10.69 10.83
CA LYS A 33 -2.46 -11.81 10.44
C LYS A 33 -1.04 -11.33 10.12
N ASP A 34 -0.09 -12.27 10.19
CA ASP A 34 1.30 -12.03 9.85
C ASP A 34 1.56 -12.31 8.36
N LEU A 35 2.05 -11.31 7.63
CA LEU A 35 2.40 -11.44 6.20
C LEU A 35 3.83 -11.98 5.99
N THR A 36 4.48 -12.46 7.05
CA THR A 36 5.68 -13.29 6.99
C THR A 36 5.37 -14.79 7.03
N ASP A 37 4.12 -15.16 7.35
CA ASP A 37 3.63 -16.53 7.29
C ASP A 37 3.20 -16.89 5.86
N LEU A 38 3.76 -17.96 5.32
CA LEU A 38 3.48 -18.40 3.96
C LEU A 38 2.03 -18.90 3.81
N ASP A 39 1.45 -19.53 4.83
CA ASP A 39 0.09 -20.04 4.73
C ASP A 39 -0.91 -18.88 4.61
N VAL A 40 -0.67 -17.78 5.32
CA VAL A 40 -1.47 -16.54 5.18
C VAL A 40 -1.40 -15.98 3.76
N ILE A 41 -0.22 -16.00 3.13
CA ILE A 41 -0.04 -15.56 1.74
C ILE A 41 -0.81 -16.48 0.78
N LEU A 42 -0.70 -17.79 0.95
CA LEU A 42 -1.30 -18.77 0.05
C LEU A 42 -2.82 -18.83 0.20
N ASP A 43 -3.36 -18.66 1.40
CA ASP A 43 -4.80 -18.51 1.62
C ASP A 43 -5.33 -17.28 0.88
N ALA A 44 -4.68 -16.12 1.02
CA ALA A 44 -5.07 -14.90 0.31
C ALA A 44 -5.00 -15.04 -1.22
N ALA A 45 -4.02 -15.78 -1.73
CA ALA A 45 -3.85 -16.08 -3.14
C ALA A 45 -4.94 -17.04 -3.65
N LYS A 46 -5.23 -18.09 -2.89
CA LYS A 46 -6.30 -19.05 -3.19
C LYS A 46 -7.65 -18.36 -3.25
N ASP A 47 -7.95 -17.50 -2.28
CA ASP A 47 -9.20 -16.74 -2.22
C ASP A 47 -9.33 -15.75 -3.39
N ALA A 48 -8.21 -15.28 -3.94
CA ALA A 48 -8.17 -14.46 -5.15
C ALA A 48 -8.19 -15.29 -6.45
N GLY A 49 -8.18 -16.62 -6.40
CA GLY A 49 -8.19 -17.48 -7.58
C GLY A 49 -6.83 -17.63 -8.28
N LEU A 50 -5.71 -17.35 -7.59
CA LEU A 50 -4.36 -17.61 -8.10
C LEU A 50 -3.97 -19.08 -7.94
N ASP A 51 -3.08 -19.56 -8.82
CA ASP A 51 -2.42 -20.85 -8.66
C ASP A 51 -1.40 -20.76 -7.52
N THR A 52 -1.74 -21.33 -6.37
CA THR A 52 -0.89 -21.34 -5.17
C THR A 52 0.38 -22.17 -5.32
N GLY A 53 0.36 -23.21 -6.16
CA GLY A 53 1.53 -24.05 -6.43
C GLY A 53 2.57 -23.25 -7.22
N ARG A 54 2.12 -22.66 -8.33
CA ARG A 54 2.97 -21.76 -9.12
C ARG A 54 3.43 -20.54 -8.33
N LEU A 55 2.56 -19.93 -7.51
CA LEU A 55 2.93 -18.80 -6.66
C LEU A 55 4.08 -19.17 -5.71
N ARG A 56 3.99 -20.34 -5.05
CA ARG A 56 5.04 -20.84 -4.15
C ARG A 56 6.35 -21.02 -4.89
N GLU A 57 6.34 -21.63 -6.07
CA GLU A 57 7.55 -21.81 -6.89
C GLU A 57 8.15 -20.47 -7.34
N ASP A 58 7.32 -19.56 -7.87
CA ASP A 58 7.76 -18.25 -8.35
C ASP A 58 8.35 -17.37 -7.22
N MET A 59 7.87 -17.52 -5.98
CA MET A 59 8.38 -16.80 -4.80
C MET A 59 9.80 -17.18 -4.38
N GLU A 60 10.27 -18.36 -4.77
CA GLU A 60 11.63 -18.83 -4.49
C GLU A 60 12.69 -18.18 -5.40
N ASP A 61 12.27 -17.45 -6.44
CA ASP A 61 13.19 -16.75 -7.32
C ASP A 61 14.02 -15.69 -6.56
N PRO A 62 15.36 -15.84 -6.50
CA PRO A 62 16.23 -14.89 -5.81
C PRO A 62 16.21 -13.49 -6.45
N GLY A 63 15.95 -13.38 -7.76
CA GLY A 63 15.90 -12.11 -8.49
C GLY A 63 14.78 -11.18 -8.04
N LEU A 64 13.76 -11.69 -7.35
CA LEU A 64 12.69 -10.87 -6.79
C LEU A 64 13.22 -9.84 -5.79
N LEU A 65 14.28 -10.15 -5.04
CA LEU A 65 14.87 -9.21 -4.08
C LEU A 65 15.52 -8.02 -4.78
N GLU A 66 16.16 -8.24 -5.93
CA GLU A 66 16.76 -7.17 -6.72
C GLU A 66 15.69 -6.23 -7.29
N ILE A 67 14.57 -6.79 -7.76
CA ILE A 67 13.42 -6.00 -8.23
C ILE A 67 12.86 -5.13 -7.10
N ILE A 68 12.68 -5.69 -5.90
CA ILE A 68 12.19 -4.96 -4.72
C ILE A 68 13.17 -3.85 -4.34
N ALA A 69 14.47 -4.16 -4.30
CA ALA A 69 15.51 -3.19 -3.96
C ALA A 69 15.54 -2.03 -4.96
N LYS A 70 15.51 -2.33 -6.27
CA LYS A 70 15.46 -1.31 -7.33
C LYS A 70 14.22 -0.44 -7.21
N SER A 71 13.05 -1.04 -7.00
CA SER A 71 11.80 -0.30 -6.81
C SER A 71 11.84 0.62 -5.59
N HIS A 72 12.45 0.17 -4.49
CA HIS A 72 12.62 1.00 -3.30
C HIS A 72 13.57 2.18 -3.55
N ILE A 73 14.73 1.92 -4.16
CA ILE A 73 15.72 2.95 -4.50
C ILE A 73 15.10 4.01 -5.41
N GLU A 74 14.38 3.58 -6.46
CA GLU A 74 13.66 4.49 -7.35
C GLU A 74 12.65 5.36 -6.58
N ALA A 75 11.80 4.74 -5.73
CA ALA A 75 10.84 5.47 -4.93
C ALA A 75 11.50 6.53 -4.02
N THR A 76 12.61 6.20 -3.36
CA THR A 76 13.27 7.10 -2.41
C THR A 76 14.14 8.16 -3.09
N GLU A 77 14.94 7.78 -4.09
CA GLU A 77 15.94 8.67 -4.70
C GLU A 77 15.33 9.55 -5.79
N GLN A 78 14.39 9.02 -6.58
CA GLN A 78 13.77 9.78 -7.68
C GLN A 78 12.53 10.53 -7.22
N PHE A 79 11.70 9.91 -6.37
CA PHE A 79 10.41 10.48 -5.98
C PHE A 79 10.36 10.97 -4.53
N GLY A 80 11.47 10.90 -3.78
CA GLY A 80 11.53 11.38 -2.41
C GLY A 80 10.57 10.67 -1.44
N ALA A 81 10.14 9.44 -1.77
CA ALA A 81 9.19 8.70 -0.95
C ALA A 81 9.81 8.38 0.42
N PHE A 82 9.16 8.83 1.50
CA PHE A 82 9.61 8.61 2.88
C PHE A 82 8.57 7.89 3.75
N GLY A 83 7.37 7.66 3.23
CA GLY A 83 6.26 7.05 3.98
C GLY A 83 5.26 6.35 3.06
N VAL A 84 4.31 5.61 3.67
CA VAL A 84 3.29 4.84 2.94
C VAL A 84 1.88 5.31 3.37
N PRO A 85 0.97 5.58 2.42
CA PRO A 85 1.19 5.66 0.98
C PRO A 85 1.93 6.95 0.56
N THR A 86 2.77 6.84 -0.48
CA THR A 86 3.25 7.97 -1.28
C THR A 86 2.65 7.83 -2.68
N PHE A 87 2.02 8.89 -3.17
CA PHE A 87 1.48 8.97 -4.53
C PHE A 87 2.51 9.63 -5.44
N VAL A 88 2.62 9.16 -6.68
CA VAL A 88 3.42 9.77 -7.74
C VAL A 88 2.50 10.07 -8.91
N PHE A 89 2.50 11.32 -9.38
CA PHE A 89 1.61 11.81 -10.43
C PHE A 89 2.31 11.85 -11.80
N PRO A 90 1.58 11.89 -12.93
CA PRO A 90 2.17 11.89 -14.27
C PRO A 90 3.14 13.05 -14.56
N ASN A 91 3.02 14.16 -13.83
CA ASN A 91 3.93 15.31 -13.92
C ASN A 91 5.21 15.15 -13.08
N GLY A 92 5.39 14.01 -12.40
CA GLY A 92 6.54 13.73 -11.55
C GLY A 92 6.40 14.21 -10.10
N GLU A 93 5.33 14.94 -9.78
CA GLU A 93 5.05 15.35 -8.40
C GLU A 93 4.76 14.12 -7.53
N SER A 94 5.20 14.17 -6.28
CA SER A 94 4.96 13.12 -5.31
C SER A 94 4.44 13.69 -3.99
N ALA A 95 3.59 12.94 -3.30
CA ALA A 95 3.04 13.35 -2.03
C ALA A 95 2.77 12.16 -1.10
N PHE A 96 3.24 12.29 0.14
CA PHE A 96 2.84 11.41 1.23
C PHE A 96 1.48 11.85 1.79
N LEU A 97 0.53 10.92 1.89
CA LEU A 97 -0.80 11.19 2.41
C LEU A 97 -1.12 10.26 3.57
N LYS A 98 -1.27 10.86 4.76
CA LYS A 98 -1.81 10.17 5.94
C LYS A 98 -3.24 10.63 6.19
N MET A 99 -4.18 9.71 6.13
CA MET A 99 -5.59 9.98 6.33
C MET A 99 -6.30 8.82 7.03
N PHE A 100 -7.51 9.09 7.52
CA PHE A 100 -8.46 8.06 7.93
C PHE A 100 -9.38 7.70 6.76
N LYS A 101 -10.01 6.52 6.82
CA LYS A 101 -10.99 6.10 5.82
C LYS A 101 -12.17 7.10 5.82
N PRO A 102 -12.45 7.78 4.70
CA PRO A 102 -13.62 8.66 4.61
C PRO A 102 -14.91 7.84 4.53
N THR A 103 -16.04 8.51 4.74
CA THR A 103 -17.35 7.92 4.40
C THR A 103 -17.49 7.78 2.87
N PRO A 104 -18.31 6.86 2.36
CA PRO A 104 -18.56 6.75 0.92
C PRO A 104 -19.02 8.08 0.29
N GLU A 105 -19.83 8.85 1.02
CA GLU A 105 -20.39 10.11 0.57
C GLU A 105 -19.32 11.20 0.38
N GLU A 106 -18.32 11.25 1.26
CA GLU A 106 -17.23 12.23 1.20
C GLU A 106 -16.09 11.81 0.24
N SER A 107 -16.04 10.53 -0.14
CA SER A 107 -14.86 9.93 -0.78
C SER A 107 -14.50 10.59 -2.12
N VAL A 108 -15.50 10.91 -2.94
CA VAL A 108 -15.28 11.48 -4.29
C VAL A 108 -14.71 12.90 -4.20
N GLU A 109 -15.36 13.76 -3.42
CA GLU A 109 -14.91 15.15 -3.25
C GLU A 109 -13.53 15.21 -2.60
N LEU A 110 -13.29 14.36 -1.59
CA LEU A 110 -12.00 14.30 -0.92
C LEU A 110 -10.89 13.82 -1.86
N TYR A 111 -11.16 12.81 -2.70
CA TYR A 111 -10.21 12.33 -3.70
C TYR A 111 -9.81 13.42 -4.68
N ASP A 112 -10.79 14.14 -5.25
CA ASP A 112 -10.53 15.22 -6.21
C ASP A 112 -9.74 16.37 -5.57
N THR A 113 -10.10 16.71 -4.33
CA THR A 113 -9.45 17.79 -3.58
C THR A 113 -8.00 17.45 -3.29
N LEU A 114 -7.73 16.27 -2.74
CA LEU A 114 -6.38 15.83 -2.42
C LEU A 114 -5.54 15.60 -3.67
N SER A 115 -6.10 15.01 -4.73
CA SER A 115 -5.41 14.81 -5.99
C SER A 115 -4.95 16.14 -6.59
N LYS A 116 -5.81 17.17 -6.62
CA LYS A 116 -5.44 18.51 -7.08
C LYS A 116 -4.38 19.13 -6.18
N MET A 117 -4.59 19.10 -4.87
CA MET A 117 -3.66 19.65 -3.87
C MET A 117 -2.25 19.06 -4.05
N MET A 118 -2.15 17.74 -4.15
CA MET A 118 -0.87 17.02 -4.23
C MET A 118 -0.19 17.10 -5.59
N SER A 119 -0.93 17.36 -6.68
CA SER A 119 -0.34 17.37 -8.04
C SER A 119 -0.16 18.76 -8.66
N GLN A 120 -0.82 19.80 -8.13
CA GLN A 120 -0.83 21.14 -8.76
C GLN A 120 -0.33 22.28 -7.86
N TRP A 121 -0.39 22.14 -6.53
CA TRP A 121 -0.12 23.25 -5.60
C TRP A 121 1.25 23.12 -4.92
N HIS A 122 2.31 23.42 -5.67
CA HIS A 122 3.71 23.26 -5.23
C HIS A 122 4.14 24.19 -4.08
N ASN A 123 3.34 25.21 -3.78
CA ASN A 123 3.61 26.15 -2.68
C ASN A 123 3.10 25.65 -1.31
N ILE A 124 2.55 24.43 -1.25
CA ILE A 124 2.11 23.79 0.00
C ILE A 124 3.11 22.69 0.37
N GLY A 125 3.93 22.93 1.41
CA GLY A 125 4.93 21.96 1.87
C GLY A 125 4.40 20.89 2.83
N GLU A 126 3.57 21.28 3.81
CA GLU A 126 2.99 20.34 4.78
C GLU A 126 1.67 20.88 5.33
N PHE A 127 0.64 20.04 5.37
CA PHE A 127 -0.59 20.28 6.14
C PHE A 127 -0.74 19.19 7.19
N LYS A 128 -0.76 19.57 8.47
CA LYS A 128 -0.80 18.63 9.58
C LYS A 128 -1.81 19.06 10.63
N ARG A 129 -2.58 18.09 11.11
CA ARG A 129 -3.46 18.28 12.27
C ARG A 129 -2.68 17.99 13.57
N PRO A 130 -2.98 18.71 14.67
CA PRO A 130 -2.44 18.35 15.98
C PRO A 130 -2.71 16.88 16.29
N GLN A 131 -1.71 16.19 16.83
CA GLN A 131 -1.95 14.90 17.46
C GLN A 131 -2.68 15.15 18.79
N PRO A 132 -3.59 14.27 19.24
CA PRO A 132 -4.16 14.40 20.58
C PRO A 132 -3.04 14.54 21.63
N PRO A 133 -3.16 15.44 22.62
CA PRO A 133 -2.13 15.62 23.64
C PRO A 133 -1.93 14.30 24.39
N TRP A 134 -0.67 13.91 24.57
CA TRP A 134 -0.31 12.69 25.29
C TRP A 134 0.03 13.02 26.76
N PRO A 135 -0.49 12.27 27.75
CA PRO A 135 -1.53 11.25 27.65
C PRO A 135 -2.95 11.85 27.74
N ALA A 136 -3.84 11.35 26.89
CA ALA A 136 -5.26 11.65 26.86
C ALA A 136 -5.97 11.00 28.06
N VAL A 137 -6.11 11.74 29.17
CA VAL A 137 -7.15 11.45 30.15
C VAL A 137 -8.41 12.18 29.71
N VAL A 138 -9.14 11.61 28.76
CA VAL A 138 -10.55 11.98 28.58
C VAL A 138 -11.33 11.09 29.55
N LYS A 139 -11.72 11.65 30.71
CA LYS A 139 -12.69 10.99 31.59
C LYS A 139 -14.02 10.93 30.84
N PRO A 140 -14.75 9.79 30.84
CA PRO A 140 -16.10 9.77 30.32
C PRO A 140 -17.00 10.68 31.17
N SER A 141 -17.75 11.55 30.48
CA SER A 141 -18.91 12.27 31.01
C SER A 141 -20.18 11.50 30.73
#